data_AF-A0A1J5F5D8-F1
#
_entry.id   AF-A0A1J5F5D8-F1
#
_cell.length_a   1.000
_cell.length_b   1.000
_cell.length_c   1.000
_cell.angle_alpha   90.00
_cell.angle_beta   90.00
_cell.angle_gamma   90.00
#
_symmetry.space_group_name_H-M   'P 1'
#
loop_
_entity.id
_entity.type
_entity.pdbx_description
1 polymer ?
#
loop_
_entity_poly.entity_id
_entity_poly.type
_entity_poly.pdbx_seq_one_letter_code
_entity_poly.pdbx_strand_id
1 'polypeptide(L)'
;MPDLSKYDLLLSELSAIETQLTILIDKYNDNADRNKELEDEVNLLKKENFSLGQKLNRFETQSISTPDSEDMFDSATKAEKEDLKKKIQNVITKIDRHLSS
;
A
#
# COMPACT_ATOMS: atom_id res chain seq x y z
N MET A 1 54.76 32.40 37.77
CA MET A 1 54.57 31.23 36.88
C MET A 1 53.42 31.48 35.89
N PRO A 2 53.56 32.43 34.95
CA PRO A 2 52.52 32.74 33.95
C PRO A 2 52.43 31.70 32.82
N ASP A 3 53.50 30.95 32.54
CA ASP A 3 53.46 29.93 31.48
C ASP A 3 52.65 28.70 31.88
N LEU A 4 52.67 28.30 33.15
CA LEU A 4 51.86 27.19 33.66
C LEU A 4 50.36 27.43 33.42
N SER A 5 49.89 28.66 33.68
CA SER A 5 48.50 29.06 33.44
C SER A 5 48.08 29.01 31.97
N LYS A 6 49.01 29.21 31.02
CA LYS A 6 48.72 29.09 29.58
C LYS A 6 48.60 27.63 29.17
N TYR A 7 49.42 26.75 29.74
CA TYR A 7 49.31 25.31 29.53
C TYR A 7 47.99 24.76 30.09
N ASP A 8 47.60 25.19 31.29
CA ASP A 8 46.32 24.78 31.89
C ASP A 8 45.12 25.25 31.05
N LEU A 9 45.17 26.48 30.51
CA LEU A 9 44.15 26.99 29.60
C LEU A 9 44.07 26.17 28.32
N LEU A 10 45.21 25.91 27.68
CA LEU A 10 45.28 25.11 26.46
C LEU A 10 44.75 23.68 26.69
N LEU A 11 45.06 23.08 27.84
CA LEU A 11 44.57 21.76 28.21
C LEU A 11 43.04 21.74 28.34
N SER A 12 42.47 22.76 28.99
CA SER A 12 41.03 22.94 29.12
C SER A 12 40.33 23.09 27.75
N GLU A 13 40.91 23.90 26.86
CA GLU A 13 40.42 24.07 25.50
C GLU A 13 40.48 22.76 24.70
N LEU A 14 41.58 21.99 24.83
CA LEU A 14 41.72 20.69 24.17
C LEU A 14 40.62 19.71 24.63
N SER A 15 40.40 19.61 25.96
CA SER A 15 39.36 18.73 26.51
C SER A 15 37.95 19.15 26.08
N ALA A 16 37.70 20.46 25.94
CA ALA A 16 36.42 20.95 25.43
C ALA A 16 36.21 20.55 23.97
N ILE A 17 37.25 20.64 23.13
CA ILE A 17 37.22 20.20 21.73
C ILE A 17 37.00 18.69 21.64
N GLU A 18 37.71 17.88 22.45
CA GLU A 18 37.53 16.43 22.48
C GLU A 18 36.11 16.04 22.86
N THR A 19 35.52 16.75 23.82
CA THR A 19 34.12 16.53 24.23
C THR A 19 33.16 16.87 23.09
N GLN A 20 33.35 18.01 22.42
CA GLN A 20 32.53 18.41 21.28
C GLN A 20 32.66 17.43 20.10
N LEU A 21 33.87 16.95 19.83
CA LEU A 21 34.13 15.97 18.79
C LEU A 21 33.42 14.64 19.08
N THR A 22 33.49 14.18 20.33
CA THR A 22 32.80 12.95 20.76
C THR A 22 31.29 13.07 20.55
N ILE A 23 30.68 14.17 21.02
CA ILE A 23 29.24 14.43 20.82
C ILE A 23 28.88 14.48 19.33
N LEU A 24 29.75 15.05 18.50
CA LEU A 24 29.51 15.15 17.06
C LEU A 24 29.57 13.77 16.38
N ILE A 25 30.51 12.92 16.78
CA ILE A 25 30.62 11.54 16.29
C ILE A 25 29.37 10.74 16.66
N ASP A 26 28.91 10.84 17.92
CA ASP A 26 27.70 10.13 18.36
C ASP A 26 26.48 10.58 17.56
N LYS A 27 26.29 11.90 17.40
CA LYS A 27 25.20 12.45 16.58
C LYS A 27 25.29 12.05 15.10
N TYR A 28 26.49 11.91 14.58
CA TYR A 28 26.69 11.46 13.20
C TYR A 28 26.27 10.00 13.06
N ASN A 29 26.69 9.13 13.99
CA ASN A 29 26.32 7.72 13.99
C ASN A 29 24.81 7.54 14.14
N ASP A 30 24.18 8.23 15.07
CA ASP A 30 22.72 8.20 15.26
C ASP A 30 21.98 8.60 13.97
N ASN A 31 22.43 9.67 13.30
CA ASN A 31 21.85 10.11 12.03
C ASN A 31 22.10 9.11 10.89
N ALA A 32 23.28 8.50 10.85
CA ALA A 32 23.61 7.50 9.84
C ALA A 32 22.71 6.25 9.97
N ASP A 33 22.51 5.79 11.21
CA ASP A 33 21.62 4.67 11.51
C ASP A 33 20.17 5.02 11.17
N ARG A 34 19.69 6.20 11.58
CA ARG A 34 18.35 6.69 11.24
C ARG A 34 18.13 6.80 9.73
N ASN A 35 19.13 7.29 8.99
CA ASN A 35 19.03 7.41 7.55
C ASN A 35 18.94 6.04 6.88
N LYS A 36 19.70 5.05 7.37
CA LYS A 36 19.64 3.68 6.88
C LYS A 36 18.25 3.05 7.13
N GLU A 37 17.69 3.23 8.33
CA GLU A 37 16.32 2.76 8.63
C GLU A 37 15.29 3.35 7.66
N LEU A 38 15.38 4.66 7.38
CA LEU A 38 14.49 5.35 6.45
C LEU A 38 14.67 4.87 5.01
N GLU A 39 15.90 4.61 4.57
CA GLU A 39 16.16 4.04 3.25
C GLU A 39 15.54 2.64 3.10
N ASP A 40 15.66 1.81 4.13
CA ASP A 40 15.04 0.48 4.16
C ASP A 40 13.50 0.57 4.11
N GLU A 41 12.90 1.49 4.87
CA GLU A 41 11.46 1.74 4.87
C GLU A 41 10.97 2.22 3.49
N VAL A 42 11.68 3.17 2.87
CA VAL A 42 11.37 3.65 1.52
C VAL A 42 11.42 2.52 0.50
N ASN A 43 12.41 1.62 0.62
CA ASN A 43 12.54 0.48 -0.28
C ASN A 43 11.40 -0.54 -0.10
N LEU A 44 10.94 -0.76 1.13
CA LEU A 44 9.77 -1.58 1.42
C LEU A 44 8.50 -0.97 0.82
N LEU A 45 8.26 0.31 1.07
CA LEU A 45 7.09 1.03 0.54
C LEU A 45 7.07 1.05 -0.99
N LYS A 46 8.23 1.21 -1.65
CA LYS A 46 8.33 1.11 -3.12
C LYS A 46 7.93 -0.27 -3.63
N LYS A 47 8.38 -1.35 -2.98
CA LYS A 47 8.00 -2.73 -3.35
C LYS A 47 6.52 -2.98 -3.13
N GLU A 48 5.96 -2.51 -2.02
CA GLU A 48 4.54 -2.62 -1.73
C GLU A 48 3.70 -1.87 -2.75
N ASN A 49 4.05 -0.62 -3.05
CA ASN A 49 3.35 0.20 -4.03
C ASN A 49 3.38 -0.43 -5.43
N PHE A 50 4.53 -0.98 -5.84
CA PHE A 50 4.63 -1.73 -7.09
C PHE A 50 3.69 -2.95 -7.11
N SER A 51 3.66 -3.74 -6.02
CA SER A 51 2.76 -4.89 -5.88
C SER A 51 1.27 -4.49 -5.90
N LEU A 52 0.91 -3.41 -5.21
CA LEU A 52 -0.45 -2.86 -5.21
C LEU A 52 -0.85 -2.37 -6.60
N GLY A 53 0.04 -1.67 -7.31
CA GLY A 53 -0.18 -1.25 -8.70
C GLY A 53 -0.43 -2.44 -9.63
N GLN A 54 0.32 -3.53 -9.48
CA GLN A 54 0.05 -4.76 -10.24
C GLN A 54 -1.30 -5.38 -9.91
N LYS A 55 -1.69 -5.41 -8.63
CA LYS A 55 -3.02 -5.91 -8.22
C LYS A 55 -4.13 -5.05 -8.80
N LEU A 56 -3.98 -3.73 -8.74
CA LEU A 56 -4.94 -2.78 -9.32
C LEU A 56 -5.14 -3.03 -10.81
N ASN A 57 -4.05 -3.13 -11.57
CA ASN A 57 -4.10 -3.40 -13.00
C ASN A 57 -4.77 -4.75 -13.32
N ARG A 58 -4.51 -5.79 -12.51
CA ARG A 58 -5.21 -7.08 -12.63
C ARG A 58 -6.72 -6.96 -12.38
N PHE A 59 -7.13 -6.18 -11.40
CA PHE A 59 -8.56 -5.96 -11.13
C PHE A 59 -9.22 -5.14 -12.24
N GLU A 60 -8.57 -4.10 -12.74
CA GLU A 60 -9.07 -3.28 -13.85
C GLU A 60 -9.24 -4.12 -15.12
N THR A 61 -8.24 -4.93 -15.47
CA THR A 61 -8.33 -5.85 -16.63
C THR A 61 -9.42 -6.91 -16.47
N GLN A 62 -9.61 -7.45 -15.27
CA GLN A 62 -10.72 -8.37 -14.98
C GLN A 62 -12.08 -7.68 -15.09
N SER A 63 -12.21 -6.44 -14.58
CA SER A 63 -13.45 -5.68 -14.62
C SER A 63 -13.86 -5.28 -16.04
N ILE A 64 -12.89 -5.06 -16.94
CA ILE A 64 -13.15 -4.79 -18.36
C ILE A 64 -13.59 -6.08 -19.09
N SER A 65 -13.17 -7.25 -18.60
CA SER A 65 -13.49 -8.54 -19.22
C SER A 65 -14.84 -9.14 -18.83
N THR A 66 -15.50 -8.61 -17.80
CA THR A 66 -16.89 -8.94 -17.49
C THR A 66 -17.82 -8.12 -18.38
N PRO A 67 -18.49 -8.70 -19.39
CA PRO A 67 -19.47 -7.97 -20.18
C PRO A 67 -20.58 -7.47 -19.26
N ASP A 68 -21.01 -6.22 -19.45
CA ASP A 68 -22.16 -5.67 -18.75
C ASP A 68 -23.34 -6.63 -18.89
N SER A 69 -23.94 -7.00 -17.77
CA SER A 69 -25.07 -7.94 -17.73
C SER A 69 -26.28 -7.47 -18.56
N GLU A 70 -26.31 -6.19 -18.94
CA GLU A 70 -27.32 -5.61 -19.82
C GLU A 70 -27.16 -6.07 -21.28
N ASP A 71 -25.93 -6.20 -21.79
CA ASP A 71 -25.66 -6.62 -23.18
C ASP A 71 -25.96 -8.12 -23.40
N MET A 72 -25.78 -8.96 -22.37
CA MET A 72 -26.09 -10.39 -22.46
C MET A 72 -27.59 -10.64 -22.68
N PHE A 73 -28.46 -9.82 -22.07
CA PHE A 73 -29.91 -9.98 -22.22
C PHE A 73 -30.41 -9.48 -23.58
N ASP A 74 -29.75 -8.46 -24.15
CA ASP A 74 -30.11 -7.93 -25.47
C ASP A 74 -29.52 -8.69 -26.66
N SER A 75 -28.45 -9.45 -26.45
CA SER A 75 -27.91 -10.39 -27.45
C SER A 75 -28.80 -11.63 -27.69
N ALA A 76 -29.74 -11.94 -26.79
CA ALA A 76 -30.58 -13.12 -26.90
C ALA A 76 -31.64 -12.98 -28.01
N THR A 77 -31.79 -14.02 -28.84
CA THR A 77 -32.77 -14.02 -29.92
C THR A 77 -34.20 -14.02 -29.38
N LYS A 78 -35.17 -13.55 -30.18
CA LYS A 78 -36.60 -13.53 -29.79
C LYS A 78 -37.12 -14.90 -29.34
N ALA A 79 -36.60 -15.99 -29.92
CA ALA A 79 -36.97 -17.35 -29.54
C ALA A 79 -36.46 -17.73 -28.14
N GLU A 80 -35.22 -17.37 -27.81
CA GLU A 80 -34.62 -17.62 -26.50
C GLU A 80 -35.28 -16.78 -25.41
N LYS A 81 -35.61 -15.53 -25.71
CA LYS A 81 -36.38 -14.64 -24.81
C LYS A 81 -37.76 -15.22 -24.49
N GLU A 82 -38.45 -15.80 -25.48
CA GLU A 82 -39.78 -16.40 -25.28
C GLU A 82 -39.71 -17.72 -24.50
N ASP A 83 -38.68 -18.56 -24.71
CA ASP A 83 -38.46 -19.77 -23.93
C ASP A 83 -38.15 -19.44 -22.45
N LEU A 84 -37.32 -18.42 -22.21
CA LEU A 84 -37.01 -17.95 -20.87
C LEU A 84 -38.27 -17.42 -20.16
N LYS A 85 -39.12 -16.68 -20.86
CA LYS A 85 -40.41 -16.20 -20.33
C LYS A 85 -41.32 -17.36 -19.89
N LYS A 86 -41.41 -18.42 -20.69
CA LYS A 86 -42.16 -19.64 -20.34
C LYS A 86 -41.59 -20.31 -19.10
N LYS A 87 -40.26 -20.41 -18.98
CA LYS A 87 -39.60 -21.00 -17.80
C LYS A 87 -39.87 -20.18 -16.55
N ILE A 88 -39.74 -18.86 -16.62
CA ILE A 88 -40.05 -17.94 -15.50
C ILE A 88 -41.50 -18.10 -15.08
N GLN A 89 -42.44 -18.09 -16.02
CA GLN A 89 -43.86 -18.24 -15.73
C GLN A 89 -44.19 -19.59 -15.07
N ASN A 90 -43.52 -20.66 -15.49
CA ASN A 90 -43.67 -21.98 -14.89
C ASN A 90 -43.13 -22.03 -13.45
N VAL A 91 -42.02 -21.36 -13.18
CA VAL A 91 -41.46 -21.22 -11.81
C VAL A 91 -42.40 -20.39 -10.92
N ILE A 92 -42.90 -19.26 -11.41
CA ILE A 92 -43.89 -18.44 -10.69
C ILE A 92 -45.13 -19.27 -10.36
N THR A 93 -45.66 -20.01 -11.34
CA THR A 93 -46.84 -20.87 -11.13
C THR A 93 -46.58 -21.96 -10.07
N LYS A 94 -45.36 -22.51 -10.02
CA LYS A 94 -44.98 -23.49 -8.99
C LYS A 94 -44.90 -22.85 -7.61
N ILE A 95 -44.34 -21.63 -7.52
CA ILE A 95 -44.29 -20.86 -6.27
C ILE A 95 -45.70 -20.52 -5.79
N ASP A 96 -46.56 -20.01 -6.67
CA ASP A 96 -47.95 -19.68 -6.33
C ASP A 96 -48.73 -20.90 -5.84
N ARG A 97 -48.53 -22.07 -6.45
CA ARG A 97 -49.12 -23.33 -5.97
C ARG A 97 -48.61 -23.75 -4.59
N HIS A 98 -47.33 -23.50 -4.29
CA HIS A 98 -46.76 -23.76 -2.97
C HIS A 98 -47.24 -22.75 -1.91
N LEU A 99 -47.48 -21.50 -2.29
CA LEU A 99 -47.98 -20.46 -1.38
C LEU A 99 -49.50 -20.53 -1.16
N SER A 100 -50.24 -21.13 -2.09
CA SER A 100 -51.70 -21.31 -2.00
C SER A 100 -52.11 -22.64 -1.35
N SER A 101 -51.14 -23.46 -0.91
CA SER A 101 -51.34 -24.71 -0.17
C SER A 101 -50.99 -24.54 1.29
#